data_AF-A0A937G6D5-F1
#
_entry.id   AF-A0A937G6D5-F1
#
_cell.length_a   1.000
_cell.length_b   1.000
_cell.length_c   1.000
_cell.angle_alpha   90.00
_cell.angle_beta   90.00
_cell.angle_gamma   90.00
#
_symmetry.space_group_name_H-M   'P 1'
#
loop_
_entity.id
_entity.type
_entity.pdbx_description
1 polymer ?
#
loop_
_entity_poly.entity_id
_entity_poly.type
_entity_poly.pdbx_seq_one_letter_code
_entity_poly.pdbx_strand_id
1 'polypeptide(L)'
;IRKAIGATPKSIVWMVLQESIFITTISGYMGMFAGILFLSSLGNKLEEDFYITDPYVDFNTALFATIMLIIFGGIAGFIPARRAAKIKPIEALNDK
;
A
#
# COMPACT_ATOMS: atom_id res chain seq x y z
N ILE A 1 -4.77 -19.58 15.02
CA ILE A 1 -6.22 -19.87 15.20
C ILE A 1 -6.92 -20.27 13.88
N ARG A 2 -7.03 -19.43 12.84
CA ARG A 2 -7.73 -19.77 11.56
C ARG A 2 -7.32 -21.09 10.91
N LYS A 3 -6.02 -21.39 10.91
CA LYS A 3 -5.49 -22.65 10.38
C LYS A 3 -5.88 -23.88 11.21
N ALA A 4 -6.15 -23.70 12.51
CA ALA A 4 -6.60 -24.78 13.41
C ALA A 4 -8.09 -25.12 13.21
N ILE A 5 -8.89 -24.16 12.73
CA ILE A 5 -10.31 -24.34 12.38
C ILE A 5 -10.54 -24.71 10.90
N GLY A 6 -9.49 -25.14 10.19
CA GLY A 6 -9.60 -25.68 8.84
C GLY A 6 -9.40 -24.70 7.67
N ALA A 7 -8.98 -23.46 7.93
CA ALA A 7 -8.68 -22.52 6.83
C ALA A 7 -7.48 -23.01 5.98
N THR A 8 -7.65 -23.03 4.66
CA THR A 8 -6.58 -23.42 3.74
C THR A 8 -5.45 -22.36 3.74
N PRO A 9 -4.18 -22.76 3.56
CA PRO A 9 -3.06 -21.80 3.48
C PRO A 9 -3.27 -20.71 2.44
N LYS A 10 -3.92 -21.03 1.30
CA LYS A 10 -4.27 -20.06 0.26
C LYS A 10 -5.25 -19.00 0.74
N SER A 11 -6.26 -19.38 1.52
CA SER A 11 -7.24 -18.44 2.09
C SER A 11 -6.59 -17.45 3.06
N ILE A 12 -5.62 -17.90 3.86
CA ILE A 12 -4.84 -17.04 4.77
C ILE A 12 -4.02 -16.01 3.97
N VAL A 13 -3.32 -16.45 2.92
CA VAL A 13 -2.54 -15.55 2.08
C VAL A 13 -3.43 -14.51 1.40
N TRP A 14 -4.54 -14.94 0.81
CA TRP A 14 -5.49 -14.04 0.15
C TRP A 14 -6.07 -12.97 1.08
N MET A 15 -6.44 -13.36 2.30
CA MET A 15 -6.92 -12.43 3.32
C MET A 15 -5.88 -11.35 3.64
N VAL A 16 -4.64 -11.76 3.95
CA VAL A 16 -3.57 -10.80 4.31
C VAL A 16 -3.22 -9.90 3.11
N LEU A 17 -3.24 -10.43 1.89
CA LEU A 17 -3.04 -9.64 0.68
C LEU A 17 -4.13 -8.59 0.49
N GLN A 18 -5.41 -8.94 0.69
CA GLN A 18 -6.51 -7.98 0.60
C GLN A 18 -6.40 -6.88 1.64
N GLU A 19 -6.04 -7.23 2.88
CA GLU A 19 -5.79 -6.26 3.95
C GLU A 19 -4.62 -5.33 3.61
N SER A 20 -3.53 -5.91 3.09
CA SER A 20 -2.35 -5.15 2.66
C SER A 20 -2.69 -4.17 1.52
N ILE A 21 -3.44 -4.63 0.50
CA ILE A 21 -3.87 -3.79 -0.63
C ILE A 21 -4.81 -2.69 -0.14
N PHE A 22 -5.73 -3.00 0.76
CA PHE A 22 -6.67 -2.03 1.32
C PHE A 22 -5.94 -0.90 2.05
N ILE A 23 -5.04 -1.25 2.97
CA ILE A 23 -4.22 -0.28 3.70
C ILE A 23 -3.34 0.52 2.73
N THR A 24 -2.66 -0.15 1.79
CA THR A 24 -1.80 0.49 0.78
C THR A 24 -2.56 1.51 -0.06
N THR A 25 -3.79 1.17 -0.45
CA THR A 25 -4.64 2.06 -1.28
C THR A 25 -5.05 3.30 -0.49
N ILE A 26 -5.47 3.15 0.77
CA ILE A 26 -5.83 4.27 1.63
C ILE A 26 -4.62 5.18 1.88
N SER A 27 -3.48 4.59 2.25
CA SER A 27 -2.24 5.34 2.46
C SER A 27 -1.77 6.04 1.18
N GLY A 28 -1.91 5.39 0.03
CA GLY A 28 -1.58 5.95 -1.29
C GLY A 28 -2.44 7.17 -1.62
N TYR A 29 -3.76 7.09 -1.39
CA TYR A 29 -4.66 8.21 -1.61
C TYR A 29 -4.36 9.38 -0.67
N MET A 30 -4.13 9.10 0.62
CA MET A 30 -3.75 10.14 1.59
C MET A 30 -2.42 10.80 1.23
N GLY A 31 -1.42 10.01 0.80
CA GLY A 31 -0.13 10.52 0.34
C GLY A 31 -0.22 11.38 -0.92
N MET A 32 -1.03 10.96 -1.88
CA MET A 32 -1.31 11.75 -3.09
C MET A 32 -1.99 13.08 -2.77
N PHE A 33 -3.01 13.06 -1.90
CA PHE A 33 -3.69 14.27 -1.45
C PHE A 33 -2.73 15.23 -0.74
N ALA A 34 -1.91 14.72 0.18
CA ALA A 34 -0.88 15.51 0.86
C ALA A 34 0.18 16.07 -0.12
N GLY A 35 0.59 15.29 -1.11
CA GLY A 35 1.54 15.71 -2.14
C GLY A 35 1.00 16.84 -3.03
N ILE A 36 -0.27 16.78 -3.42
CA ILE A 36 -0.94 17.85 -4.17
C ILE A 36 -1.05 19.12 -3.32
N LEU A 37 -1.44 19.01 -2.06
CA LEU A 37 -1.49 20.15 -1.15
C LEU A 37 -0.11 20.79 -0.96
N PHE A 38 0.93 19.96 -0.81
CA PHE A 38 2.30 20.44 -0.70
C PHE A 38 2.76 21.17 -1.97
N LEU A 39 2.48 20.61 -3.14
CA LEU A 39 2.81 21.22 -4.43
C LEU A 39 2.10 22.57 -4.60
N SER A 40 0.79 22.63 -4.28
CA SER A 40 0.01 23.87 -4.33
C SER A 40 0.55 24.94 -3.39
N SER A 41 1.05 24.55 -2.20
CA SER A 41 1.68 25.49 -1.26
C SER A 41 3.00 26.07 -1.76
N LEU A 42 3.67 25.42 -2.71
CA LEU A 42 4.95 25.86 -3.28
C LEU A 42 4.79 26.69 -4.56
N GLY A 43 3.60 26.70 -5.18
CA GLY A 43 3.36 27.32 -6.49
C GLY A 43 3.90 28.74 -6.63
N ASN A 44 3.60 29.62 -5.66
CA ASN A 44 4.06 31.02 -5.70
C ASN A 44 5.59 31.16 -5.66
N LYS A 45 6.29 30.25 -4.97
CA LYS A 45 7.77 30.26 -4.91
C LYS A 45 8.40 29.70 -6.18
N LEU A 46 7.75 28.70 -6.79
CA LEU A 46 8.18 28.08 -8.04
C LEU A 46 8.06 29.05 -9.22
N GLU A 47 7.08 29.94 -9.20
CA GLU A 47 6.92 31.00 -10.19
C GLU A 47 8.04 32.06 -10.07
N GLU A 48 8.36 32.51 -8.85
CA GLU A 48 9.42 33.49 -8.60
C GLU A 48 10.83 32.98 -8.93
N ASP A 49 11.19 31.77 -8.49
CA ASP A 49 12.57 31.26 -8.58
C ASP A 49 12.86 30.51 -9.89
N PHE A 50 11.85 29.89 -10.52
CA PHE A 50 12.03 28.95 -11.63
C PHE A 50 11.14 29.23 -12.84
N TYR A 51 10.31 30.27 -12.83
CA TYR A 51 9.33 30.58 -13.90
C TYR A 51 8.37 29.40 -14.21
N ILE A 52 8.13 28.51 -13.25
CA ILE A 52 7.19 27.39 -13.42
C ILE A 52 5.80 27.88 -13.02
N THR A 53 4.97 28.15 -14.02
CA THR A 53 3.58 28.55 -13.84
C THR A 53 2.69 27.32 -13.70
N ASP A 54 1.81 27.33 -12.69
CA ASP A 54 0.81 26.27 -12.43
C ASP A 54 1.36 24.84 -12.33
N PRO A 55 2.10 24.49 -11.25
CA PRO A 55 2.53 23.11 -11.05
C PRO A 55 1.32 22.19 -10.82
N TYR A 56 1.14 21.21 -11.72
CA TYR A 56 0.04 20.24 -11.66
C TYR A 56 0.54 18.79 -11.72
N VAL A 57 -0.30 17.87 -11.24
CA VAL A 57 -0.07 16.42 -11.36
C VAL A 57 -0.98 15.87 -12.45
N ASP A 58 -0.39 15.30 -13.50
CA ASP A 58 -1.15 14.67 -14.59
C ASP A 58 -1.88 13.41 -14.10
N PHE A 59 -3.12 13.22 -14.57
CA PHE A 59 -3.96 12.08 -14.16
C PHE A 59 -3.35 10.73 -14.56
N ASN A 60 -2.68 10.64 -15.72
CA ASN A 60 -2.04 9.38 -16.13
C ASN A 60 -0.87 9.06 -15.20
N THR A 61 -0.06 10.06 -14.85
CA THR A 61 1.06 9.91 -13.91
C THR A 61 0.55 9.44 -12.54
N ALA A 62 -0.52 10.05 -12.03
CA ALA A 62 -1.14 9.64 -10.76
C ALA A 62 -1.62 8.18 -10.83
N LEU A 63 -2.32 7.80 -11.90
CA LEU A 63 -2.81 6.43 -12.10
C LEU A 63 -1.67 5.40 -12.16
N PHE A 64 -0.62 5.68 -12.92
CA PHE A 64 0.56 4.81 -13.01
C PHE A 64 1.27 4.67 -11.66
N ALA A 65 1.42 5.76 -10.91
CA ALA A 65 2.02 5.74 -9.59
C ALA A 65 1.19 4.90 -8.60
N THR A 66 -0.14 5.04 -8.61
CA THR A 66 -1.03 4.21 -7.77
C THR A 66 -0.94 2.73 -8.11
N ILE A 67 -0.94 2.38 -9.40
CA ILE A 67 -0.80 0.98 -9.84
C ILE A 67 0.54 0.40 -9.37
N MET A 68 1.65 1.13 -9.56
CA MET A 68 2.96 0.72 -9.07
C MET A 68 2.94 0.52 -7.55
N LEU A 69 2.39 1.47 -6.79
CA LEU A 69 2.29 1.38 -5.35
C LEU A 69 1.54 0.13 -4.90
N ILE A 70 0.41 -0.20 -5.53
CA ILE A 70 -0.37 -1.41 -5.22
C ILE A 70 0.43 -2.67 -5.53
N ILE A 71 1.14 -2.72 -6.67
CA ILE A 71 1.97 -3.88 -7.03
C ILE A 71 3.09 -4.09 -6.00
N PHE A 72 3.85 -3.04 -5.69
CA PHE A 72 4.94 -3.13 -4.72
C PHE A 72 4.43 -3.41 -3.31
N GLY A 73 3.33 -2.79 -2.88
CA GLY A 73 2.69 -3.06 -1.59
C GLY A 73 2.16 -4.49 -1.49
N GLY A 74 1.58 -5.01 -2.56
CA GLY A 74 1.15 -6.41 -2.65
C GLY A 74 2.31 -7.40 -2.58
N ILE A 75 3.42 -7.12 -3.28
CA ILE A 75 4.65 -7.94 -3.21
C ILE A 75 5.23 -7.91 -1.79
N ALA A 76 5.28 -6.73 -1.18
CA ALA A 76 5.75 -6.56 0.20
C ALA A 76 4.88 -7.34 1.20
N GLY A 77 3.55 -7.32 1.04
CA GLY A 77 2.59 -8.06 1.87
C GLY A 77 2.58 -9.58 1.59
N PHE A 78 2.99 -10.02 0.41
CA PHE A 78 2.99 -11.44 0.04
C PHE A 78 3.99 -12.27 0.84
N ILE A 79 5.19 -11.75 1.08
CA ILE A 79 6.24 -12.44 1.84
C ILE A 79 5.78 -12.78 3.27
N PRO A 80 5.30 -11.82 4.10
CA PRO A 80 4.80 -12.12 5.44
C PRO A 80 3.53 -12.97 5.39
N ALA A 81 2.62 -12.75 4.42
CA ALA A 81 1.44 -13.58 4.25
C ALA A 81 1.79 -15.06 4.03
N ARG A 82 2.80 -15.33 3.19
CA ARG A 82 3.28 -16.68 2.92
C ARG A 82 3.99 -17.29 4.14
N ARG A 83 4.71 -16.49 4.93
CA ARG A 83 5.29 -16.94 6.21
C ARG A 83 4.19 -17.32 7.20
N ALA A 84 3.19 -16.46 7.41
CA ALA A 84 2.05 -16.71 8.30
C ALA A 84 1.27 -17.98 7.91
N ALA A 85 1.06 -18.20 6.61
CA ALA A 85 0.39 -19.38 6.11
C ALA A 85 1.20 -20.68 6.29
N LYS A 86 2.53 -20.62 6.50
CA LYS A 86 3.38 -21.81 6.70
C LYS A 86 3.50 -22.26 8.16
N ILE A 87 3.28 -21.37 9.13
CA ILE A 87 3.39 -21.68 10.57
C ILE A 87 2.46 -22.86 10.94
N LYS A 88 2.95 -23.81 11.74
CA LYS A 88 2.15 -24.97 12.15
C LYS A 88 1.10 -24.53 13.18
N PRO A 89 -0.14 -25.08 13.14
CA PRO A 89 -1.19 -24.69 14.09
C PRO A 89 -0.79 -24.90 15.55
N ILE A 90 -0.04 -25.97 15.84
CA ILE A 90 0.43 -26.29 17.19
C ILE A 90 1.45 -25.29 17.72
N GLU A 91 2.31 -24.75 16.85
CA GLU A 91 3.25 -23.68 17.21
C GLU A 91 2.48 -22.36 17.42
N ALA A 92 1.52 -22.05 16.55
CA ALA A 92 0.70 -20.83 16.65
C ALA A 92 -0.29 -20.80 17.82
N LEU A 93 -0.51 -21.92 18.52
CA LEU A 93 -1.34 -22.04 19.72
C LEU A 93 -0.50 -22.09 21.00
N ASN A 94 0.80 -22.35 20.88
CA ASN A 94 1.73 -22.52 21.99
C ASN A 94 2.65 -21.29 22.19
N ASP A 95 2.58 -20.32 21.28
CA ASP A 95 3.05 -18.95 21.54
C ASP A 95 2.17 -18.36 22.65
N LYS A 96 2.76 -18.19 23.83
CA LYS A 96 2.16 -17.49 24.97
C LYS A 96 2.40 -15.99 24.87
#